data_AF-R5ACS3-F1
#
_entry.id   AF-R5ACS3-F1
#
_cell.length_a   1.000
_cell.length_b   1.000
_cell.length_c   1.000
_cell.angle_alpha   90.00
_cell.angle_beta   90.00
_cell.angle_gamma   90.00
#
_symmetry.space_group_name_H-M   'P 1'
#
loop_
_entity.id
_entity.type
_entity.pdbx_description
1 polymer ?
#
loop_
_entity_poly.entity_id
_entity_poly.type
_entity_poly.pdbx_seq_one_letter_code
_entity_poly.pdbx_strand_id
1 'polypeptide(L)'
;MNRTQKVITAVEILGIPAGLQLLRMGVKAVVFTWVERSIWTDTLVSCLYMAVMSAVMLVWWKHQDKTWNLFPERFNWKYILSTALAAAFLISTPLITQNLSPQALLSLTYGAVITVVFEEVVFRGWVWRKLEILRGKPAAYLLSALLFGLWHLGYADTVLWRTSLFFPQSDVVSILFWKVVTGLALGLVFGFLRYKCGNVYASMLAHGVINAFGS
;
A
#
# COMPACT_ATOMS: atom_id res chain seq x y z
N MET A 1 2.62 29.04 -0.84
CA MET A 1 1.98 28.65 0.44
C MET A 1 2.51 29.51 1.58
N ASN A 2 1.62 30.07 2.42
CA ASN A 2 2.00 30.77 3.65
C ASN A 2 2.40 29.78 4.76
N ARG A 3 2.93 30.28 5.90
CA ARG A 3 3.43 29.45 7.01
C ARG A 3 2.36 28.51 7.57
N THR A 4 1.15 29.02 7.82
CA THR A 4 0.02 28.25 8.35
C THR A 4 -0.33 27.07 7.43
N GLN A 5 -0.41 27.32 6.13
CA GLN A 5 -0.76 26.28 5.16
C GLN A 5 0.33 25.21 5.01
N LYS A 6 1.61 25.59 5.17
CA LYS A 6 2.72 24.63 5.23
C LYS A 6 2.61 23.71 6.46
N VAL A 7 2.24 24.26 7.62
CA VAL A 7 2.03 23.48 8.85
C VAL A 7 0.85 22.52 8.69
N ILE A 8 -0.29 23.00 8.21
CA ILE A 8 -1.48 22.16 7.95
C ILE A 8 -1.12 21.01 7.02
N THR A 9 -0.43 21.31 5.91
CA THR A 9 -0.01 20.27 4.95
C THR A 9 0.92 19.24 5.58
N ALA A 10 1.87 19.67 6.43
CA ALA A 10 2.76 18.74 7.14
C ALA A 10 1.99 17.85 8.13
N VAL A 11 1.00 18.41 8.83
CA VAL A 11 0.11 17.65 9.74
C VAL A 11 -0.71 16.64 8.94
N GLU A 12 -1.28 17.04 7.80
CA GLU A 12 -2.04 16.13 6.92
C GLU A 12 -1.16 14.97 6.41
N ILE A 13 0.09 15.26 6.01
CA ILE A 13 1.05 14.26 5.48
C ILE A 13 1.28 13.11 6.47
N LEU A 14 1.26 13.39 7.77
CA LEU A 14 1.45 12.41 8.82
C LEU A 14 0.11 11.84 9.33
N GLY A 15 -0.86 12.73 9.54
CA GLY A 15 -2.11 12.44 10.20
C GLY A 15 -3.05 11.57 9.37
N ILE A 16 -3.12 11.78 8.05
CA ILE A 16 -4.01 10.97 7.19
C ILE A 16 -3.53 9.52 7.11
N PRO A 17 -2.25 9.21 6.78
CA PRO A 17 -1.78 7.84 6.81
C PRO A 17 -1.92 7.17 8.19
N ALA A 18 -1.58 7.87 9.27
CA ALA A 18 -1.76 7.34 10.62
C ALA A 18 -3.25 7.04 10.93
N GLY A 19 -4.14 7.97 10.60
CA GLY A 19 -5.58 7.82 10.75
C GLY A 19 -6.14 6.64 9.95
N LEU A 20 -5.66 6.44 8.71
CA LEU A 20 -6.05 5.28 7.89
C LEU A 20 -5.65 3.95 8.54
N GLN A 21 -4.47 3.86 9.17
CA GLN A 21 -4.08 2.62 9.85
C GLN A 21 -4.83 2.41 11.16
N LEU A 22 -5.00 3.45 11.97
CA LEU A 22 -5.77 3.38 13.21
C LEU A 22 -7.24 3.02 12.94
N LEU A 23 -7.83 3.59 11.90
CA LEU A 23 -9.19 3.25 11.47
C LEU A 23 -9.26 1.78 11.01
N ARG A 24 -8.27 1.28 10.25
CA ARG A 24 -8.21 -0.13 9.86
C ARG A 24 -8.20 -1.05 11.07
N MET A 25 -7.33 -0.75 12.04
CA MET A 25 -7.23 -1.51 13.30
C MET A 25 -8.54 -1.46 14.09
N GLY A 26 -9.15 -0.28 14.21
CA GLY A 26 -10.43 -0.08 14.89
C GLY A 26 -11.58 -0.86 14.24
N VAL A 27 -11.69 -0.81 12.91
CA VAL A 27 -12.67 -1.60 12.15
C VAL A 27 -12.49 -3.08 12.41
N LYS A 28 -11.26 -3.61 12.34
CA LYS A 28 -10.98 -5.02 12.65
C LYS A 28 -11.36 -5.36 14.10
N ALA A 29 -10.98 -4.51 15.06
CA ALA A 29 -11.30 -4.72 16.47
C ALA A 29 -12.82 -4.81 16.71
N VAL A 30 -13.60 -3.93 16.08
CA VAL A 30 -15.07 -3.96 16.18
C VAL A 30 -15.64 -5.20 15.50
N VAL A 31 -15.26 -5.48 14.24
CA VAL A 31 -15.83 -6.61 13.49
C VAL A 31 -15.56 -7.96 14.18
N PHE A 32 -14.35 -8.17 14.71
CA PHE A 32 -13.99 -9.42 15.37
C PHE A 32 -14.50 -9.56 16.81
N THR A 33 -15.33 -8.62 17.29
CA THR A 33 -16.16 -8.85 18.48
C THR A 33 -17.44 -9.64 18.16
N TRP A 34 -17.86 -9.64 16.89
CA TRP A 34 -19.09 -10.29 16.41
C TRP A 34 -18.84 -11.46 15.47
N VAL A 35 -17.66 -11.51 14.84
CA VAL A 35 -17.28 -12.51 13.84
C VAL A 35 -16.03 -13.22 14.30
N GLU A 36 -15.99 -14.55 14.12
CA GLU A 36 -14.78 -15.32 14.41
C GLU A 36 -13.61 -14.84 13.53
N ARG A 37 -12.46 -14.58 14.17
CA ARG A 37 -11.25 -14.13 13.49
C ARG A 37 -10.45 -15.33 12.99
N SER A 38 -10.59 -15.64 11.71
CA SER A 38 -9.81 -16.63 10.96
C SER A 38 -8.92 -15.94 9.93
N ILE A 39 -8.00 -16.66 9.28
CA ILE A 39 -7.18 -16.10 8.18
C ILE A 39 -8.08 -15.54 7.08
N TRP A 40 -9.16 -16.26 6.78
CA TRP A 40 -10.14 -15.88 5.77
C TRP A 40 -10.83 -14.58 6.11
N THR A 41 -11.45 -14.50 7.29
CA THR A 41 -12.23 -13.34 7.72
C THR A 41 -11.33 -12.12 7.98
N ASP A 42 -10.11 -12.31 8.51
CA ASP A 42 -9.09 -11.25 8.66
C ASP A 42 -8.69 -10.64 7.31
N THR A 43 -8.45 -11.50 6.32
CA THR A 43 -8.09 -11.08 4.95
C THR A 43 -9.26 -10.36 4.29
N LEU A 44 -10.48 -10.92 4.37
CA LEU A 44 -11.67 -10.33 3.76
C LEU A 44 -12.01 -8.96 4.32
N VAL A 45 -12.00 -8.79 5.65
CA VAL A 45 -12.25 -7.49 6.30
C VAL A 45 -11.20 -6.46 5.88
N SER A 46 -9.93 -6.87 5.80
CA SER A 46 -8.83 -6.00 5.37
C SER A 46 -8.98 -5.62 3.89
N CYS A 47 -9.35 -6.56 3.01
CA CYS A 47 -9.67 -6.31 1.60
C CYS A 47 -10.75 -5.25 1.46
N LEU A 48 -11.90 -5.45 2.12
CA LEU A 48 -13.05 -4.55 2.02
C LEU A 48 -12.68 -3.16 2.50
N TYR A 49 -12.01 -3.06 3.66
CA TYR A 49 -11.53 -1.79 4.17
C TYR A 49 -10.63 -1.06 3.17
N MET A 50 -9.58 -1.73 2.68
CA MET A 50 -8.61 -1.11 1.78
C MET A 50 -9.20 -0.75 0.41
N ALA A 51 -10.12 -1.57 -0.12
CA ALA A 51 -10.81 -1.26 -1.36
C ALA A 51 -11.71 -0.03 -1.21
N VAL A 52 -12.50 0.04 -0.14
CA VAL A 52 -13.37 1.20 0.17
C VAL A 52 -12.54 2.45 0.40
N MET A 53 -11.49 2.38 1.22
CA MET A 53 -10.66 3.55 1.49
C MET A 53 -9.86 4.00 0.27
N SER A 54 -9.38 3.09 -0.56
CA SER A 54 -8.83 3.43 -1.88
C SER A 54 -9.82 4.22 -2.72
N ALA A 55 -11.06 3.76 -2.84
CA ALA A 55 -12.11 4.44 -3.60
C ALA A 55 -12.43 5.83 -3.03
N VAL A 56 -12.57 5.93 -1.70
CA VAL A 56 -12.81 7.22 -1.01
C VAL A 56 -11.66 8.19 -1.27
N MET A 57 -10.41 7.74 -1.16
CA MET A 57 -9.25 8.60 -1.42
C MET A 57 -9.18 9.05 -2.87
N LEU A 58 -9.46 8.15 -3.82
CA LEU A 58 -9.48 8.46 -5.25
C LEU A 58 -10.56 9.50 -5.58
N VAL A 59 -11.77 9.36 -5.02
CA VAL A 59 -12.86 10.34 -5.19
C VAL A 59 -12.50 11.67 -4.53
N TRP A 60 -12.06 11.64 -3.28
CA TRP A 60 -11.69 12.85 -2.54
C TRP A 60 -10.58 13.63 -3.25
N TRP A 61 -9.56 12.93 -3.75
CA TRP A 61 -8.47 13.53 -4.49
C TRP A 61 -8.92 14.17 -5.80
N LYS A 62 -9.77 13.49 -6.57
CA LYS A 62 -10.33 14.01 -7.82
C LYS A 62 -11.01 15.37 -7.62
N HIS A 63 -11.61 15.59 -6.46
CA HIS A 63 -12.23 16.87 -6.11
C HIS A 63 -11.23 17.96 -5.69
N GLN A 64 -10.03 17.60 -5.22
CA GLN A 64 -9.03 18.53 -4.67
C GLN A 64 -7.95 18.93 -5.67
N ASP A 65 -7.47 18.01 -6.51
CA ASP A 65 -6.39 18.27 -7.47
C ASP A 65 -6.73 17.64 -8.83
N LYS A 66 -6.65 18.44 -9.91
CA LYS A 66 -6.90 18.00 -11.28
C LYS A 66 -5.74 17.20 -11.88
N THR A 67 -4.55 17.25 -11.26
CA THR A 67 -3.34 16.57 -11.75
C THR A 67 -3.14 15.22 -11.07
N TRP A 68 -3.93 14.24 -11.51
CA TRP A 68 -4.05 12.93 -10.87
C TRP A 68 -2.84 12.03 -11.12
N ASN A 69 -2.21 12.08 -12.30
CA ASN A 69 -1.11 11.24 -12.78
C ASN A 69 -1.08 9.81 -12.18
N LEU A 70 -2.25 9.19 -12.02
CA LEU A 70 -2.38 7.82 -11.51
C LEU A 70 -1.86 6.88 -12.59
N PHE A 71 -2.36 7.09 -13.80
CA PHE A 71 -1.97 6.39 -15.01
C PHE A 71 -1.00 7.23 -15.86
N PRO A 72 -0.23 6.59 -16.75
CA PRO A 72 0.53 7.33 -17.77
C PRO A 72 -0.41 8.11 -18.69
N GLU A 73 0.02 9.28 -19.15
CA GLU A 73 -0.74 10.09 -20.13
C GLU A 73 -0.98 9.33 -21.44
N ARG A 74 -0.03 8.47 -21.83
CA ARG A 74 -0.13 7.59 -22.99
C ARG A 74 0.30 6.18 -22.59
N PHE A 75 -0.60 5.22 -22.76
CA PHE A 75 -0.28 3.80 -22.65
C PHE A 75 0.50 3.34 -23.89
N ASN A 76 1.80 3.63 -23.88
CA ASN A 76 2.71 3.13 -24.92
C ASN A 76 2.97 1.62 -24.76
N TRP A 77 3.65 1.04 -25.75
CA TRP A 77 3.95 -0.40 -25.78
C TRP A 77 4.70 -0.90 -24.54
N LYS A 78 5.52 -0.07 -23.87
CA LYS A 78 6.23 -0.46 -22.65
C LYS A 78 5.24 -0.69 -21.50
N TYR A 79 4.26 0.18 -21.33
CA TYR A 79 3.20 -0.02 -20.32
C TYR A 79 2.33 -1.22 -20.63
N ILE A 80 1.98 -1.44 -21.91
CA ILE A 80 1.22 -2.62 -22.32
C ILE A 80 2.00 -3.88 -21.98
N LEU A 81 3.27 -3.95 -22.37
CA LEU A 81 4.14 -5.09 -22.08
C LEU A 81 4.32 -5.30 -20.58
N SER A 82 4.65 -4.27 -19.80
CA SER A 82 4.81 -4.38 -18.35
C SER A 82 3.52 -4.81 -17.66
N THR A 83 2.37 -4.32 -18.11
CA THR A 83 1.06 -4.74 -17.60
C THR A 83 0.78 -6.20 -17.93
N ALA A 84 1.02 -6.62 -19.17
CA ALA A 84 0.84 -8.00 -19.60
C ALA A 84 1.75 -8.96 -18.83
N LEU A 85 3.02 -8.58 -18.60
CA LEU A 85 3.95 -9.38 -17.82
C LEU A 85 3.54 -9.47 -16.35
N ALA A 86 3.14 -8.36 -15.73
CA ALA A 86 2.64 -8.37 -14.35
C ALA A 86 1.37 -9.22 -14.22
N ALA A 87 0.42 -9.07 -15.15
CA ALA A 87 -0.80 -9.87 -15.17
C ALA A 87 -0.51 -11.36 -15.39
N ALA A 88 0.37 -11.71 -16.33
CA ALA A 88 0.78 -13.08 -16.58
C ALA A 88 1.43 -13.70 -15.34
N PHE A 89 2.27 -12.94 -14.62
CA PHE A 89 2.88 -13.39 -13.37
C PHE A 89 1.84 -13.62 -12.28
N LEU A 90 0.89 -12.71 -12.08
CA LEU A 90 -0.17 -12.87 -11.08
C LEU A 90 -1.08 -14.06 -11.41
N ILE A 91 -1.46 -14.24 -12.68
CA ILE A 91 -2.30 -15.35 -13.12
C ILE A 91 -1.57 -16.69 -13.01
N SER A 92 -0.26 -16.72 -13.27
CA SER A 92 0.53 -17.95 -13.16
C SER A 92 0.91 -18.29 -11.73
N THR A 93 0.89 -17.33 -10.79
CA THR A 93 1.29 -17.55 -9.39
C THR A 93 0.55 -18.72 -8.73
N PRO A 94 -0.80 -18.85 -8.77
CA PRO A 94 -1.51 -20.01 -8.21
C PRO A 94 -1.16 -21.35 -8.88
N LEU A 95 -0.78 -21.32 -10.16
CA LEU A 95 -0.37 -22.51 -10.91
C LEU A 95 1.04 -22.95 -10.48
N ILE A 96 1.95 -21.98 -10.28
CA ILE A 96 3.33 -22.22 -9.83
C ILE A 96 3.33 -22.72 -8.39
N THR A 97 2.53 -22.10 -7.51
CA THR A 97 2.42 -22.51 -6.09
C THR A 97 1.53 -23.75 -5.89
N GLN A 98 0.90 -24.25 -6.97
CA GLN A 98 -0.03 -25.38 -6.96
C GLN A 98 -1.18 -25.22 -5.95
N ASN A 99 -1.61 -23.97 -5.69
CA ASN A 99 -2.64 -23.66 -4.71
C ASN A 99 -3.72 -22.75 -5.32
N LEU A 100 -4.77 -23.40 -5.83
CA LEU A 100 -5.97 -22.76 -6.39
C LEU A 100 -7.10 -22.63 -5.36
N SER A 101 -6.81 -22.83 -4.07
CA SER A 101 -7.84 -22.71 -3.04
C SER A 101 -8.42 -21.29 -3.02
N PRO A 102 -9.72 -21.13 -2.71
CA PRO A 102 -10.32 -19.81 -2.61
C PRO A 102 -9.56 -18.87 -1.63
N GLN A 103 -8.89 -19.42 -0.62
CA GLN A 103 -8.12 -18.66 0.37
C GLN A 103 -6.83 -18.13 -0.24
N ALA A 104 -6.12 -18.97 -0.99
CA ALA A 104 -4.89 -18.57 -1.66
C ALA A 104 -5.17 -17.49 -2.72
N LEU A 105 -6.26 -17.65 -3.50
CA LEU A 105 -6.68 -16.64 -4.46
C LEU A 105 -7.06 -15.31 -3.79
N LEU A 106 -7.76 -15.37 -2.66
CA LEU A 106 -8.10 -14.19 -1.86
C LEU A 106 -6.83 -13.52 -1.30
N SER A 107 -5.90 -14.28 -0.74
CA SER A 107 -4.62 -13.76 -0.21
C SER A 107 -3.78 -13.10 -1.31
N LEU A 108 -3.66 -13.75 -2.48
CA LEU A 108 -2.96 -13.19 -3.64
C LEU A 108 -3.60 -11.88 -4.10
N THR A 109 -4.91 -11.87 -4.26
CA THR A 109 -5.65 -10.66 -4.67
C THR A 109 -5.51 -9.55 -3.63
N TYR A 110 -5.61 -9.91 -2.34
CA TYR A 110 -5.44 -8.98 -1.23
C TYR A 110 -4.05 -8.35 -1.21
N GLY A 111 -3.01 -9.18 -1.21
CA GLY A 111 -1.63 -8.74 -1.05
C GLY A 111 -1.08 -8.07 -2.28
N ALA A 112 -1.26 -8.66 -3.46
CA ALA A 112 -0.64 -8.19 -4.70
C ALA A 112 -1.45 -7.14 -5.47
N VAL A 113 -2.76 -6.99 -5.19
CA VAL A 113 -3.62 -6.03 -5.89
C VAL A 113 -4.20 -5.01 -4.94
N ILE A 114 -5.04 -5.43 -3.99
CA ILE A 114 -5.82 -4.49 -3.16
C ILE A 114 -4.91 -3.66 -2.24
N THR A 115 -3.99 -4.32 -1.53
CA THR A 115 -3.03 -3.64 -0.65
C THR A 115 -2.13 -2.70 -1.45
N VAL A 116 -1.66 -3.15 -2.62
CA VAL A 116 -0.80 -2.34 -3.50
C VAL A 116 -1.52 -1.10 -4.01
N VAL A 117 -2.76 -1.24 -4.47
CA VAL A 117 -3.56 -0.09 -4.92
C VAL A 117 -3.72 0.90 -3.76
N PHE A 118 -4.10 0.42 -2.58
CA PHE A 118 -4.30 1.26 -1.41
C PHE A 118 -3.02 2.02 -1.02
N GLU A 119 -1.91 1.30 -0.89
CA GLU A 119 -0.65 1.90 -0.47
C GLU A 119 -0.07 2.85 -1.51
N GLU A 120 -0.11 2.51 -2.80
CA GLU A 120 0.43 3.39 -3.84
C GLU A 120 -0.44 4.65 -4.04
N VAL A 121 -1.77 4.54 -3.90
CA VAL A 121 -2.67 5.70 -3.87
C VAL A 121 -2.33 6.62 -2.70
N VAL A 122 -2.07 6.07 -1.50
CA VAL A 122 -1.67 6.85 -0.33
C VAL A 122 -0.30 7.48 -0.53
N PHE A 123 0.72 6.72 -0.90
CA PHE A 123 2.11 7.18 -0.81
C PHE A 123 2.62 7.84 -2.09
N ARG A 124 2.37 7.25 -3.27
CA ARG A 124 2.90 7.75 -4.56
C ARG A 124 1.90 8.67 -5.26
N GLY A 125 0.63 8.55 -4.90
CA GLY A 125 -0.41 9.55 -5.14
C GLY A 125 -0.36 10.63 -4.06
N TRP A 126 -0.97 10.33 -2.91
CA TRP A 126 -1.41 11.35 -1.97
C TRP A 126 -0.28 12.12 -1.28
N VAL A 127 0.54 11.40 -0.53
CA VAL A 127 1.67 11.91 0.23
C VAL A 127 2.70 12.55 -0.70
N TRP A 128 3.03 11.89 -1.82
CA TRP A 128 3.99 12.40 -2.80
C TRP A 128 3.65 13.80 -3.29
N ARG A 129 2.41 14.02 -3.74
CA ARG A 129 2.02 15.33 -4.30
C ARG A 129 2.11 16.44 -3.26
N LYS A 130 1.64 16.18 -2.04
CA LYS A 130 1.67 17.14 -0.94
C LYS A 130 3.12 17.51 -0.60
N LEU A 131 4.01 16.52 -0.55
CA LEU A 131 5.45 16.75 -0.36
C LEU A 131 6.10 17.49 -1.54
N GLU A 132 5.71 17.17 -2.77
CA GLU A 132 6.23 17.83 -3.97
C GLU A 132 5.86 19.32 -3.99
N ILE A 133 4.61 19.65 -3.66
CA ILE A 133 4.16 21.04 -3.54
C ILE A 133 4.89 21.75 -2.38
N LEU A 134 5.13 21.04 -1.26
CA LEU A 134 5.70 21.62 -0.05
C LEU A 134 7.23 21.84 -0.12
N ARG A 135 7.96 20.93 -0.76
CA ARG A 135 9.44 20.82 -0.70
C ARG A 135 10.09 20.43 -2.03
N GLY A 136 9.33 20.19 -3.09
CA GLY A 136 9.83 19.77 -4.39
C GLY A 136 9.99 18.25 -4.54
N LYS A 137 10.25 17.84 -5.78
CA LYS A 137 10.26 16.43 -6.21
C LYS A 137 11.31 15.55 -5.50
N PRO A 138 12.56 16.00 -5.21
CA PRO A 138 13.52 15.19 -4.47
C PRO A 138 13.07 14.89 -3.03
N ALA A 139 12.47 15.87 -2.36
CA ALA A 139 11.93 15.67 -1.01
C ALA A 139 10.72 14.74 -1.03
N ALA A 140 9.83 14.86 -2.03
CA ALA A 140 8.72 13.92 -2.22
C ALA A 140 9.21 12.47 -2.38
N TYR A 141 10.29 12.27 -3.12
CA TYR A 141 10.91 10.97 -3.28
C TYR A 141 11.39 10.37 -1.95
N LEU A 142 12.29 11.08 -1.26
CA LEU A 142 12.91 10.54 -0.05
C LEU A 142 11.92 10.44 1.11
N LEU A 143 11.09 11.46 1.33
CA LEU A 143 10.17 11.48 2.47
C LEU A 143 8.97 10.55 2.27
N SER A 144 8.45 10.37 1.06
CA SER A 144 7.40 9.36 0.85
C SER A 144 7.91 7.93 1.06
N ALA A 145 9.17 7.63 0.67
CA ALA A 145 9.79 6.33 0.96
C ALA A 145 9.99 6.10 2.46
N LEU A 146 10.44 7.13 3.20
CA LEU A 146 10.57 7.09 4.65
C LEU A 146 9.23 6.82 5.34
N LEU A 147 8.20 7.58 4.97
CA LEU A 147 6.85 7.42 5.53
C LEU A 147 6.25 6.07 5.15
N PHE A 148 6.54 5.56 3.95
CA PHE A 148 6.12 4.23 3.53
C PHE A 148 6.81 3.12 4.34
N GLY A 149 8.08 3.27 4.70
CA GLY A 149 8.74 2.37 5.65
C GLY A 149 8.05 2.36 7.02
N LEU A 150 7.85 3.55 7.61
CA LEU A 150 7.18 3.69 8.91
C LEU A 150 5.72 3.20 8.91
N TRP A 151 5.01 3.36 7.80
CA TRP A 151 3.65 2.86 7.60
C TRP A 151 3.50 1.37 7.88
N HIS A 152 4.55 0.58 7.68
CA HIS A 152 4.50 -0.86 7.92
C HIS A 152 4.30 -1.23 9.40
N LEU A 153 4.61 -0.32 10.34
CA LEU A 153 4.24 -0.46 11.75
C LEU A 153 2.73 -0.48 11.94
N GLY A 154 1.99 0.16 11.02
CA GLY A 154 0.53 0.12 10.97
C GLY A 154 -0.05 -1.26 10.73
N TYR A 155 0.75 -2.30 10.47
CA TYR A 155 0.30 -3.70 10.41
C TYR A 155 0.61 -4.52 11.66
N ALA A 156 1.05 -3.88 12.75
CA ALA A 156 1.45 -4.57 13.98
C ALA A 156 0.34 -5.45 14.57
N ASP A 157 -0.92 -5.01 14.54
CA ASP A 157 -2.10 -5.79 14.96
C ASP A 157 -2.22 -7.15 14.23
N THR A 158 -1.84 -7.17 12.96
CA THR A 158 -1.97 -8.33 12.08
C THR A 158 -0.75 -9.23 12.23
N VAL A 159 0.45 -8.64 12.38
CA VAL A 159 1.67 -9.37 12.73
C VAL A 159 1.49 -10.09 14.06
N LEU A 160 1.12 -9.36 15.12
CA LEU A 160 0.91 -9.90 16.47
C LEU A 160 -0.06 -11.09 16.46
N TRP A 161 -1.21 -10.92 15.81
CA TRP A 161 -2.23 -11.97 15.74
C TRP A 161 -1.77 -13.19 14.92
N ARG A 162 -1.10 -13.00 13.77
CA ARG A 162 -0.60 -14.13 12.99
C ARG A 162 0.53 -14.87 13.71
N THR A 163 1.45 -14.14 14.35
CA THR A 163 2.52 -14.78 15.12
C THR A 163 1.96 -15.54 16.31
N SER A 164 0.92 -15.03 17.00
CA SER A 164 0.31 -15.78 18.10
C SER A 164 -0.33 -17.09 17.67
N LEU A 165 -0.78 -17.20 16.40
CA LEU A 165 -1.39 -18.41 15.86
C LEU A 165 -0.37 -19.45 15.37
N PHE A 166 0.66 -19.02 14.64
CA PHE A 166 1.57 -19.94 13.95
C PHE A 166 2.94 -20.05 14.60
N PHE A 167 3.40 -18.99 15.25
CA PHE A 167 4.78 -18.86 15.73
C PHE A 167 4.83 -18.06 17.05
N PRO A 168 4.23 -18.56 18.14
CA PRO A 168 4.00 -17.78 19.36
C PRO A 168 5.29 -17.30 20.06
N GLN A 169 6.44 -17.91 19.76
CA GLN A 169 7.75 -17.54 20.29
C GLN A 169 8.54 -16.58 19.38
N SER A 170 7.88 -16.00 18.37
CA SER A 170 8.52 -15.05 17.44
C SER A 170 8.95 -13.77 18.13
N ASP A 171 10.12 -13.26 17.77
CA ASP A 171 10.52 -11.89 18.11
C ASP A 171 9.75 -10.88 17.23
N VAL A 172 8.59 -10.46 17.73
CA VAL A 172 7.72 -9.51 17.02
C VAL A 172 8.40 -8.15 16.81
N VAL A 173 9.26 -7.72 17.72
CA VAL A 173 9.97 -6.43 17.59
C VAL A 173 10.93 -6.49 16.40
N SER A 174 11.70 -7.58 16.30
CA SER A 174 12.58 -7.81 15.15
C SER A 174 11.80 -7.92 13.84
N ILE A 175 10.66 -8.63 13.83
CA ILE A 175 9.79 -8.71 12.64
C ILE A 175 9.33 -7.31 12.18
N LEU A 176 8.85 -6.48 13.11
CA LEU A 176 8.39 -5.12 12.80
C LEU A 176 9.54 -4.22 12.34
N PHE A 177 10.71 -4.33 12.96
CA PHE A 177 11.92 -3.62 12.54
C PHE A 177 12.28 -3.95 11.09
N TRP A 178 12.39 -5.23 10.77
CA TRP A 178 12.68 -5.66 9.39
C TRP A 178 11.58 -5.25 8.41
N LYS A 179 10.31 -5.26 8.85
CA LYS A 179 9.20 -4.78 8.01
C LYS A 179 9.36 -3.30 7.64
N VAL A 180 9.82 -2.45 8.57
CA VAL A 180 10.13 -1.03 8.30
C VAL A 180 11.33 -0.90 7.37
N VAL A 181 12.40 -1.65 7.59
CA VAL A 181 13.62 -1.62 6.76
C VAL A 181 13.30 -2.04 5.32
N THR A 182 12.62 -3.17 5.15
CA THR A 182 12.19 -3.66 3.82
C THR A 182 11.20 -2.69 3.18
N GLY A 183 10.25 -2.17 3.95
CA GLY A 183 9.31 -1.15 3.48
C GLY A 183 10.02 0.11 2.97
N LEU A 184 11.04 0.59 3.68
CA LEU A 184 11.86 1.72 3.23
C LEU A 184 12.62 1.40 1.94
N ALA A 185 13.27 0.24 1.87
CA ALA A 185 14.05 -0.17 0.69
C ALA A 185 13.16 -0.29 -0.55
N LEU A 186 12.04 -1.01 -0.45
CA LEU A 186 11.04 -1.08 -1.52
C LEU A 186 10.44 0.30 -1.81
N GLY A 187 10.29 1.11 -0.76
CA GLY A 187 9.77 2.46 -0.88
C GLY A 187 10.63 3.37 -1.74
N LEU A 188 11.96 3.21 -1.69
CA LEU A 188 12.91 3.86 -2.57
C LEU A 188 12.78 3.35 -4.00
N VAL A 189 12.62 2.04 -4.21
CA VAL A 189 12.40 1.47 -5.57
C VAL A 189 11.13 2.03 -6.20
N PHE A 190 10.00 1.97 -5.49
CA PHE A 190 8.72 2.46 -5.99
C PHE A 190 8.70 3.98 -6.14
N GLY A 191 9.36 4.71 -5.23
CA GLY A 191 9.54 6.15 -5.33
C GLY A 191 10.38 6.54 -6.55
N PHE A 192 11.43 5.78 -6.88
CA PHE A 192 12.22 6.00 -8.08
C PHE A 192 11.41 5.79 -9.36
N LEU A 193 10.57 4.75 -9.42
CA LEU A 193 9.65 4.52 -10.53
C LEU A 193 8.69 5.70 -10.70
N ARG A 194 8.08 6.18 -9.60
CA ARG A 194 7.23 7.39 -9.62
C ARG A 194 7.98 8.62 -10.11
N TYR A 195 9.22 8.80 -9.65
CA TYR A 195 10.09 9.92 -10.02
C TYR A 195 10.41 9.93 -11.52
N LYS A 196 10.78 8.76 -12.07
CA LYS A 196 11.21 8.57 -13.46
C LYS A 196 10.03 8.56 -14.43
N CYS A 197 8.96 7.87 -14.09
CA CYS A 197 7.82 7.64 -14.99
C CYS A 197 6.74 8.72 -14.90
N GLY A 198 6.75 9.53 -13.83
CA GLY A 198 5.79 10.63 -13.70
C GLY A 198 4.35 10.19 -13.42
N ASN A 199 4.11 8.90 -13.13
CA ASN A 199 2.83 8.36 -12.71
C ASN A 199 2.96 7.29 -11.61
N VAL A 200 1.85 6.97 -10.95
CA VAL A 200 1.78 5.98 -9.87
C VAL A 200 1.71 4.54 -10.40
N TYR A 201 1.10 4.34 -11.57
CA TYR A 201 0.87 3.03 -12.17
C TYR A 201 2.15 2.22 -12.37
N ALA A 202 3.26 2.86 -12.77
CA ALA A 202 4.57 2.20 -12.87
C ALA A 202 5.01 1.57 -11.54
N SER A 203 4.81 2.29 -10.43
CA SER A 203 5.10 1.79 -9.08
C SER A 203 4.14 0.67 -8.68
N MET A 204 2.84 0.79 -8.99
CA MET A 204 1.84 -0.25 -8.74
C MET A 204 2.18 -1.58 -9.43
N LEU A 205 2.63 -1.55 -10.69
CA LEU A 205 3.01 -2.77 -11.41
C LEU A 205 4.17 -3.50 -10.71
N ALA A 206 5.24 -2.78 -10.37
CA ALA A 206 6.39 -3.36 -9.70
C ALA A 206 6.04 -3.85 -8.28
N HIS A 207 5.26 -3.06 -7.54
CA HIS A 207 4.83 -3.40 -6.19
C HIS A 207 3.92 -4.64 -6.20
N GLY A 208 2.98 -4.74 -7.16
CA GLY A 208 2.13 -5.92 -7.32
C GLY A 208 2.91 -7.21 -7.55
N VAL A 209 3.90 -7.17 -8.44
CA VAL A 209 4.77 -8.33 -8.70
C VAL A 209 5.58 -8.70 -7.46
N ILE A 210 6.13 -7.73 -6.74
CA ILE A 210 6.91 -7.99 -5.52
C ILE A 210 6.01 -8.57 -4.41
N ASN A 211 4.82 -8.02 -4.19
CA ASN A 211 3.91 -8.51 -3.15
C ASN A 211 3.37 -9.91 -3.45
N ALA A 212 3.24 -10.29 -4.72
CA ALA A 212 2.81 -11.64 -5.07
C ALA A 212 3.76 -12.74 -4.58
N PHE A 213 5.05 -12.45 -4.39
CA PHE A 213 5.97 -13.42 -3.74
C PHE A 213 5.66 -13.65 -2.26
N GLY A 214 5.05 -12.68 -1.59
CA GLY A 214 4.71 -12.76 -0.16
C GLY A 214 3.23 -12.96 0.14
N SER A 215 2.40 -13.18 -0.90
CA SER A 215 0.94 -13.30 -0.79
C SER A 215 0.43 -14.74 -0.77
#